data_AF-A0A1B6CXI1-F1
#
_entry.id   AF-A0A1B6CXI1-F1
#
_cell.length_a   1.000
_cell.length_b   1.000
_cell.length_c   1.000
_cell.angle_alpha   90.00
_cell.angle_beta   90.00
_cell.angle_gamma   90.00
#
_symmetry.space_group_name_H-M   'P 1'
#
loop_
_entity.id
_entity.type
_entity.pdbx_description
1 polymer ?
#
loop_
_entity_poly.entity_id
_entity_poly.type
_entity_poly.pdbx_seq_one_letter_code
_entity_poly.pdbx_strand_id
1 'polypeptide(L)'
;MSRNVDALHKDPTKRYSRRNVSLPIQLYKLQKAALLREVTLQFLPQHFSRHQTNTTYLNWKTNELFWKIDWIFPLANDYKLTDTKILDTTKLATALDKVLESQSKSSKLQFYQSADTSEIIALLKGERVAGGKRFFELDLSITLQENFQGKVIIEYPVIVVVLRDHKYMFDIIDPDEEENIIKENNKRRENKQSLENKESNEQNKDGKNDDIVKNNNFLFSTNNDIQMETDSVEEVEEVSSISYEFDY
;
A
#
# COMPACT_ATOMS: atom_id res chain seq x y z
N MET A 1 -29.84 -37.10 -16.02
CA MET A 1 -29.47 -35.69 -15.74
C MET A 1 -28.02 -35.49 -16.15
N SER A 2 -27.79 -34.88 -17.32
CA SER A 2 -26.43 -34.72 -17.86
C SER A 2 -25.77 -33.46 -17.28
N ARG A 3 -24.62 -33.62 -16.61
CA ARG A 3 -23.79 -32.51 -16.15
C ARG A 3 -23.07 -31.96 -17.39
N ASN A 4 -23.57 -30.84 -17.90
CA ASN A 4 -23.00 -30.14 -19.04
C ASN A 4 -21.63 -29.52 -18.65
N VAL A 5 -20.55 -30.08 -19.21
CA VAL A 5 -19.16 -29.69 -18.94
C VAL A 5 -18.84 -28.33 -19.59
N ASP A 6 -19.60 -27.92 -20.61
CA ASP A 6 -19.37 -26.69 -21.38
C ASP A 6 -19.79 -25.42 -20.64
N ALA A 7 -20.73 -25.52 -19.70
CA ALA A 7 -21.09 -24.40 -18.82
C ALA A 7 -19.93 -23.98 -17.89
N LEU A 8 -18.96 -24.88 -17.64
CA LEU A 8 -17.82 -24.61 -16.76
C LEU A 8 -16.72 -23.79 -17.45
N HIS A 9 -16.62 -23.85 -18.78
CA HIS A 9 -15.58 -23.18 -19.57
C HIS A 9 -15.89 -21.72 -19.93
N LYS A 10 -17.13 -21.27 -19.72
CA LYS A 10 -17.62 -19.95 -20.13
C LYS A 10 -17.97 -19.02 -18.97
N ASP A 11 -17.54 -19.33 -17.76
CA ASP A 11 -17.76 -18.46 -16.61
C ASP A 11 -16.76 -17.28 -16.62
N PRO A 12 -17.22 -16.03 -16.85
CA PRO A 12 -16.35 -14.85 -16.82
C PRO A 12 -15.67 -14.66 -15.46
N THR A 13 -16.23 -15.18 -14.36
CA THR A 13 -15.64 -15.09 -13.01
C THR A 13 -14.34 -15.91 -12.88
N LYS A 14 -14.19 -16.97 -13.70
CA LYS A 14 -12.98 -17.81 -13.73
C LYS A 14 -11.85 -17.21 -14.56
N ARG A 15 -12.13 -16.26 -15.46
CA ARG A 15 -11.08 -15.55 -16.22
C ARG A 15 -10.12 -14.80 -15.28
N TYR A 16 -10.64 -14.27 -14.19
CA TYR A 16 -9.89 -13.50 -13.18
C TYR A 16 -9.35 -14.35 -12.02
N SER A 17 -9.74 -15.63 -11.95
CA SER A 17 -9.18 -16.60 -10.97
C SER A 17 -7.92 -17.29 -11.51
N ARG A 18 -7.52 -17.01 -12.77
CA ARG A 18 -6.26 -17.48 -13.31
C ARG A 18 -5.13 -16.71 -12.61
N ARG A 19 -4.32 -17.43 -11.83
CA ARG A 19 -3.14 -16.91 -11.11
C ARG A 19 -2.10 -16.21 -12.01
N ASN A 20 -2.24 -16.32 -13.33
CA ASN A 20 -1.28 -15.84 -14.33
C ASN A 20 -1.80 -14.70 -15.21
N VAL A 21 -2.85 -13.97 -14.81
CA VAL A 21 -3.21 -12.72 -15.50
C VAL A 21 -2.28 -11.62 -15.00
N SER A 22 -1.52 -11.03 -15.90
CA SER A 22 -0.64 -9.90 -15.59
C SER A 22 -1.44 -8.77 -14.93
N LEU A 23 -0.92 -8.23 -13.83
CA LEU A 23 -1.53 -7.07 -13.18
C LEU A 23 -1.69 -5.92 -14.18
N PRO A 24 -2.79 -5.14 -14.12
CA PRO A 24 -2.88 -3.87 -14.84
C PRO A 24 -1.65 -3.01 -14.60
N ILE A 25 -1.18 -2.30 -15.64
CA ILE A 25 0.07 -1.52 -15.60
C ILE A 25 0.14 -0.61 -14.37
N GLN A 26 -0.99 0.01 -14.00
CA GLN A 26 -1.06 0.91 -12.85
C GLN A 26 -0.78 0.20 -11.53
N LEU A 27 -1.37 -0.98 -11.32
CA LEU A 27 -1.16 -1.79 -10.12
C LEU A 27 0.25 -2.38 -10.08
N TYR A 28 0.81 -2.74 -11.23
CA TYR A 28 2.20 -3.19 -11.32
C TYR A 28 3.18 -2.09 -10.89
N LYS A 29 3.02 -0.87 -11.41
CA LYS A 29 3.85 0.29 -11.00
C LYS A 29 3.71 0.60 -9.51
N LEU A 30 2.47 0.58 -9.01
CA LEU A 30 2.18 0.76 -7.59
C LEU A 30 2.88 -0.31 -6.72
N GLN A 31 2.81 -1.58 -7.13
CA GLN A 31 3.51 -2.68 -6.44
C GLN A 31 5.02 -2.48 -6.44
N LYS A 32 5.61 -2.07 -7.57
CA LYS A 32 7.06 -1.78 -7.65
C LYS A 32 7.46 -0.60 -6.78
N ALA A 33 6.68 0.47 -6.75
CA ALA A 33 6.94 1.62 -5.90
C ALA A 33 6.83 1.29 -4.41
N ALA A 34 5.90 0.42 -4.02
CA ALA A 34 5.83 -0.12 -2.66
C ALA A 34 7.04 -1.01 -2.33
N LEU A 35 7.49 -1.84 -3.29
CA LEU A 35 8.66 -2.69 -3.12
C LEU A 35 9.96 -1.90 -2.95
N LEU A 36 10.11 -0.77 -3.65
CA LEU A 36 11.24 0.16 -3.46
C LEU A 36 11.27 0.78 -2.05
N ARG A 37 10.14 0.74 -1.33
CA ARG A 37 9.99 1.17 0.07
C ARG A 37 10.04 -0.03 1.02
N GLU A 38 10.49 -1.18 0.53
CA GLU A 38 10.60 -2.45 1.25
C GLU A 38 9.26 -3.08 1.70
N VAL A 39 8.15 -2.56 1.18
CA VAL A 39 6.79 -3.06 1.46
C VAL A 39 6.37 -4.08 0.40
N THR A 40 5.93 -5.27 0.81
CA THR A 40 5.28 -6.20 -0.14
C THR A 40 3.80 -5.89 -0.25
N LEU A 41 3.43 -5.22 -1.35
CA LEU A 41 2.05 -4.97 -1.70
C LEU A 41 1.49 -6.09 -2.57
N GLN A 42 0.42 -6.73 -2.12
CA GLN A 42 -0.32 -7.76 -2.86
C GLN A 42 -1.75 -7.31 -3.14
N PHE A 43 -2.30 -7.70 -4.29
CA PHE A 43 -3.67 -7.42 -4.67
C PHE A 43 -4.51 -8.71 -4.64
N LEU A 44 -5.73 -8.59 -4.16
CA LEU A 44 -6.76 -9.60 -4.24
C LEU A 44 -7.40 -9.58 -5.64
N PRO A 45 -8.07 -10.67 -6.03
CA PRO A 45 -8.86 -10.68 -7.27
C PRO A 45 -9.95 -9.60 -7.29
N GLN A 46 -10.32 -9.15 -8.49
CA GLN A 46 -11.21 -7.99 -8.72
C GLN A 46 -12.61 -8.10 -8.08
N HIS A 47 -13.09 -9.32 -7.84
CA HIS A 47 -14.41 -9.56 -7.24
C HIS A 47 -14.43 -9.43 -5.70
N PHE A 48 -13.28 -9.27 -5.06
CA PHE A 48 -13.23 -9.03 -3.62
C PHE A 48 -13.61 -7.59 -3.31
N SER A 49 -14.52 -7.38 -2.35
CA SER A 49 -14.94 -6.03 -1.91
C SER A 49 -13.76 -5.18 -1.42
N ARG A 50 -12.72 -5.82 -0.83
CA ARG A 50 -11.49 -5.12 -0.44
C ARG A 50 -10.75 -4.55 -1.65
N HIS A 51 -10.70 -5.27 -2.76
CA HIS A 51 -10.11 -4.76 -4.01
C HIS A 51 -10.94 -3.61 -4.60
N GLN A 52 -12.26 -3.79 -4.67
CA GLN A 52 -13.18 -2.80 -5.23
C GLN A 52 -13.17 -1.47 -4.48
N THR A 53 -12.91 -1.51 -3.18
CA THR A 53 -12.83 -0.33 -2.30
C THR A 53 -11.40 0.17 -2.10
N ASN A 54 -10.41 -0.38 -2.81
CA ASN A 54 -9.03 0.09 -2.71
C ASN A 54 -8.87 1.40 -3.49
N THR A 55 -8.39 2.43 -2.80
CA THR A 55 -8.05 3.73 -3.40
C THR A 55 -6.58 4.06 -3.25
N THR A 56 -5.74 3.11 -2.80
CA THR A 56 -4.28 3.26 -2.74
C THR A 56 -3.75 3.46 -4.15
N TYR A 57 -2.96 4.50 -4.36
CA TYR A 57 -2.43 4.83 -5.68
C TYR A 57 -1.04 5.47 -5.60
N LEU A 58 -0.33 5.43 -6.71
CA LEU A 58 0.96 6.09 -6.89
C LEU A 58 0.77 7.29 -7.81
N ASN A 59 1.24 8.47 -7.41
CA ASN A 59 1.42 9.59 -8.33
C ASN A 59 2.75 9.40 -9.06
N TRP A 60 2.71 9.05 -10.35
CA TRP A 60 3.94 8.64 -11.07
C TRP A 60 4.84 9.82 -11.42
N LYS A 61 4.29 11.04 -11.47
CA LYS A 61 5.08 12.24 -11.78
C LYS A 61 5.99 12.63 -10.62
N THR A 62 5.50 12.48 -9.40
CA THR A 62 6.20 12.85 -8.17
C THR A 62 6.78 11.64 -7.43
N ASN A 63 6.45 10.42 -7.88
CA ASN A 63 6.75 9.16 -7.20
C ASN A 63 6.19 9.08 -5.76
N GLU A 64 5.13 9.82 -5.47
CA GLU A 64 4.46 9.84 -4.16
C GLU A 64 3.43 8.72 -4.05
N LEU A 65 3.50 7.96 -2.95
CA LEU A 65 2.62 6.84 -2.68
C LEU A 65 1.53 7.27 -1.69
N PHE A 66 0.27 7.20 -2.12
CA PHE A 66 -0.88 7.50 -1.27
C PHE A 66 -1.58 6.22 -0.85
N TRP A 67 -1.61 5.98 0.45
CA TRP A 67 -2.32 4.88 1.07
C TRP A 67 -3.78 5.23 1.33
N LYS A 68 -4.66 4.28 1.01
CA LYS A 68 -5.91 4.12 1.74
C LYS A 68 -5.58 3.45 3.07
N ILE A 69 -6.19 3.86 4.18
CA ILE A 69 -6.02 3.20 5.48
C ILE A 69 -7.40 3.02 6.13
N ASP A 70 -7.67 1.80 6.61
CA ASP A 70 -8.80 1.54 7.50
C ASP A 70 -8.31 1.57 8.95
N TRP A 71 -8.90 2.46 9.75
CA TRP A 71 -8.67 2.63 11.17
C TRP A 71 -9.79 1.97 11.95
N ILE A 72 -9.46 1.02 12.81
CA ILE A 72 -10.42 0.27 13.63
C ILE A 72 -10.24 0.66 15.09
N PHE A 73 -11.34 0.97 15.76
CA PHE A 73 -11.39 1.37 17.16
C PHE A 73 -12.17 0.32 17.98
N PRO A 74 -11.50 -0.70 18.55
CA PRO A 74 -12.17 -1.85 19.18
C PRO A 74 -13.06 -1.44 20.36
N LEU A 75 -12.58 -0.54 21.22
CA LEU A 75 -13.36 -0.05 22.38
C LEU A 75 -14.56 0.82 21.99
N ALA A 76 -14.67 1.20 20.72
CA ALA A 76 -15.82 1.93 20.16
C ALA A 76 -16.77 0.99 19.40
N ASN A 77 -16.90 -0.27 19.84
CA ASN A 77 -17.66 -1.34 19.15
C ASN A 77 -17.13 -1.59 17.72
N ASP A 78 -15.82 -1.79 17.59
CA ASP A 78 -15.14 -2.00 16.31
C ASP A 78 -15.46 -0.92 15.26
N TYR A 79 -15.65 0.33 15.72
CA TYR A 79 -15.95 1.43 14.82
C TYR A 79 -14.82 1.61 13.81
N LYS A 80 -15.20 1.75 12.54
CA LYS A 80 -14.26 1.86 11.43
C LYS A 80 -14.32 3.25 10.82
N LEU A 81 -13.16 3.87 10.68
CA LEU A 81 -12.93 5.05 9.84
C LEU A 81 -12.01 4.67 8.68
N THR A 82 -12.17 5.35 7.55
CA THR A 82 -11.35 5.11 6.38
C THR A 82 -10.81 6.45 5.89
N ASP A 83 -9.49 6.59 5.86
CA ASP A 83 -8.83 7.70 5.14
C ASP A 83 -8.38 7.16 3.77
N THR A 84 -8.76 7.85 2.71
CA THR A 84 -8.55 7.37 1.33
C THR A 84 -7.27 7.88 0.71
N LYS A 85 -6.60 8.88 1.32
CA LYS A 85 -5.48 9.61 0.70
C LYS A 85 -4.49 10.11 1.73
N ILE A 86 -3.69 9.19 2.29
CA ILE A 86 -2.58 9.53 3.19
C ILE A 86 -1.25 9.30 2.46
N LEU A 87 -0.40 10.33 2.41
CA LEU A 87 0.93 10.21 1.84
C LEU A 87 1.79 9.34 2.75
N ASP A 88 2.56 8.41 2.18
CA ASP A 88 3.41 7.47 2.92
C ASP A 88 4.50 8.14 3.78
N THR A 89 4.96 9.33 3.41
CA THR A 89 5.90 10.13 4.21
C THR A 89 5.24 10.85 5.40
N THR A 90 3.92 10.72 5.57
CA THR A 90 3.21 11.29 6.73
C THR A 90 3.57 10.52 7.99
N LYS A 91 3.84 11.23 9.10
CA LYS A 91 3.97 10.62 10.44
C LYS A 91 2.68 9.93 10.85
N LEU A 92 2.80 8.76 11.47
CA LEU A 92 1.64 7.97 11.86
C LEU A 92 0.77 8.71 12.90
N ALA A 93 1.38 9.40 13.87
CA ALA A 93 0.66 10.26 14.82
C ALA A 93 -0.18 11.32 14.09
N THR A 94 0.42 12.09 13.18
CA THR A 94 -0.28 13.14 12.42
C THR A 94 -1.45 12.58 11.60
N ALA A 95 -1.28 11.39 11.00
CA ALA A 95 -2.36 10.73 10.28
C ALA A 95 -3.50 10.30 11.21
N LEU A 96 -3.18 9.80 12.41
CA LEU A 96 -4.15 9.41 13.43
C LEU A 96 -4.91 10.63 13.98
N ASP A 97 -4.21 11.72 14.31
CA ASP A 97 -4.79 12.94 14.86
C ASP A 97 -5.83 13.51 13.89
N LYS A 98 -5.48 13.63 12.61
CA LYS A 98 -6.39 14.06 11.54
C LYS A 98 -7.68 13.22 11.50
N VAL A 99 -7.57 11.90 11.68
CA VAL A 99 -8.70 10.98 11.65
C VAL A 99 -9.56 11.15 12.91
N LEU A 100 -8.96 11.31 14.08
CA LEU A 100 -9.67 11.56 15.33
C LEU A 100 -10.39 12.93 15.35
N GLU A 101 -9.73 13.97 14.83
CA GLU A 101 -10.30 15.32 14.69
C GLU A 101 -11.49 15.37 13.73
N SER A 102 -11.45 14.56 12.66
CA SER A 102 -12.57 14.42 11.72
C SER A 102 -13.86 13.95 12.41
N GLN A 103 -13.72 13.29 13.56
CA GLN A 103 -14.81 12.80 14.41
C GLN A 103 -14.95 13.58 15.73
N SER A 104 -14.46 14.81 15.82
CA SER A 104 -14.47 15.65 17.04
C SER A 104 -15.83 15.77 17.75
N LYS A 105 -16.95 15.55 17.05
CA LYS A 105 -18.31 15.58 17.61
C LYS A 105 -18.86 14.21 18.01
N SER A 106 -18.10 13.13 17.78
CA SER A 106 -18.53 11.76 18.00
C SER A 106 -18.18 11.31 19.41
N SER A 107 -19.20 11.08 20.25
CA SER A 107 -19.02 10.49 21.58
C SER A 107 -18.40 9.09 21.55
N LYS A 108 -18.46 8.39 20.40
CA LYS A 108 -17.92 7.03 20.24
C LYS A 108 -16.40 6.97 20.40
N LEU A 109 -15.70 8.04 20.04
CA LEU A 109 -14.23 8.09 20.06
C LEU A 109 -13.68 8.94 21.21
N GLN A 110 -14.54 9.39 22.13
CA GLN A 110 -14.16 10.31 23.20
C GLN A 110 -12.98 9.80 24.04
N PHE A 111 -12.92 8.50 24.33
CA PHE A 111 -11.80 7.90 25.05
C PHE A 111 -10.47 8.00 24.30
N TYR A 112 -10.48 7.87 22.97
CA TYR A 112 -9.28 8.01 22.15
C TYR A 112 -8.90 9.47 21.95
N GLN A 113 -9.89 10.35 21.83
CA GLN A 113 -9.68 11.80 21.66
C GLN A 113 -9.16 12.48 22.94
N SER A 114 -9.47 11.92 24.10
CA SER A 114 -9.02 12.44 25.40
C SER A 114 -7.70 11.81 25.86
N ALA A 115 -7.27 10.74 25.21
CA ALA A 115 -6.03 10.05 25.53
C ALA A 115 -4.84 10.78 24.91
N ASP A 116 -3.74 10.85 25.65
CA ASP A 116 -2.49 11.36 25.10
C ASP A 116 -1.95 10.40 24.03
N THR A 117 -1.15 10.91 23.09
CA THR A 117 -0.49 10.06 22.09
C THR A 117 0.32 8.93 22.73
N SER A 118 0.84 9.16 23.94
CA SER A 118 1.57 8.14 24.70
C SER A 118 0.67 7.04 25.27
N GLU A 119 -0.63 7.26 25.41
CA GLU A 119 -1.58 6.26 25.91
C GLU A 119 -2.21 5.44 24.77
N ILE A 120 -1.91 5.78 23.52
CA ILE A 120 -2.42 5.12 22.34
C ILE A 120 -1.32 4.22 21.75
N ILE A 121 -1.72 3.04 21.30
CA ILE A 121 -0.92 2.16 20.47
C ILE A 121 -1.62 1.92 19.14
N ALA A 122 -0.84 1.88 18.06
CA ALA A 122 -1.32 1.56 16.72
C ALA A 122 -0.80 0.18 16.31
N LEU A 123 -1.69 -0.69 15.85
CA LEU A 123 -1.39 -2.08 15.55
C LEU A 123 -1.72 -2.36 14.08
N LEU A 124 -0.72 -2.67 13.24
CA LEU A 124 -0.96 -3.12 11.88
C LEU A 124 -1.36 -4.59 11.88
N LYS A 125 -2.47 -4.91 11.23
CA LYS A 125 -2.87 -6.30 11.01
C LYS A 125 -1.79 -7.07 10.23
N GLY A 126 -1.25 -8.13 10.83
CA GLY A 126 -0.27 -9.02 10.22
C GLY A 126 -0.89 -9.88 9.14
N GLU A 127 -0.69 -9.51 7.87
CA GLU A 127 -1.08 -10.35 6.74
C GLU A 127 0.02 -11.39 6.47
N ARG A 128 -0.35 -12.64 6.16
CA ARG A 128 0.59 -13.77 5.90
C ARG A 128 1.47 -14.18 7.09
N VAL A 129 1.11 -13.79 8.30
CA VAL A 129 1.75 -14.26 9.55
C VAL A 129 1.08 -15.56 10.00
N ALA A 130 1.88 -16.52 10.48
CA ALA A 130 1.37 -17.77 11.06
C ALA A 130 0.71 -17.53 12.42
N GLY A 131 -0.24 -18.37 12.81
CA GLY A 131 -0.88 -18.27 14.14
C GLY A 131 -2.17 -17.44 14.18
N GLY A 132 -2.69 -16.97 13.05
CA GLY A 132 -4.03 -16.36 12.98
C GLY A 132 -4.01 -14.82 12.97
N LYS A 133 -4.84 -14.19 13.79
CA LYS A 133 -4.97 -12.72 13.86
C LYS A 133 -3.88 -12.14 14.76
N ARG A 134 -2.75 -11.78 14.17
CA ARG A 134 -1.60 -11.21 14.86
C ARG A 134 -1.30 -9.82 14.35
N PHE A 135 -0.61 -9.01 15.14
CA PHE A 135 -0.42 -7.60 14.86
C PHE A 135 1.04 -7.17 15.04
N PHE A 136 1.49 -6.27 14.16
CA PHE A 136 2.74 -5.54 14.34
C PHE A 136 2.43 -4.25 15.08
N GLU A 137 3.15 -3.99 16.17
CA GLU A 137 3.10 -2.69 16.83
C GLU A 137 3.78 -1.64 15.95
N LEU A 138 3.13 -0.50 15.76
CA LEU A 138 3.64 0.60 14.97
C LEU A 138 4.13 1.72 15.89
N ASP A 139 5.17 2.42 15.44
CA ASP A 139 5.68 3.61 16.12
C ASP A 139 4.97 4.86 15.59
N LEU A 140 4.26 5.56 16.48
CA LEU A 140 3.53 6.78 16.16
C LEU A 140 4.46 7.95 15.76
N SER A 141 5.72 7.92 16.18
CA SER A 141 6.70 9.01 15.99
C SER A 141 7.32 9.07 14.59
N ILE A 142 7.27 7.94 13.87
CA ILE A 142 7.87 7.77 12.53
C ILE A 142 6.81 7.78 11.42
N THR A 143 7.26 7.76 10.17
CA THR A 143 6.38 7.80 9.00
C THR A 143 5.66 6.47 8.74
N LEU A 144 4.59 6.50 7.94
CA LEU A 144 3.94 5.28 7.45
C LEU A 144 4.92 4.42 6.61
N GLN A 145 5.75 5.08 5.80
CA GLN A 145 6.75 4.42 4.97
C GLN A 145 7.69 3.57 5.83
N GLU A 146 8.28 4.14 6.89
CA GLU A 146 9.20 3.44 7.80
C GLU A 146 8.47 2.32 8.56
N ASN A 147 7.29 2.61 9.11
CA ASN A 147 6.48 1.62 9.83
C ASN A 147 6.16 0.36 8.99
N PHE A 148 5.93 0.53 7.68
CA PHE A 148 5.53 -0.56 6.80
C PHE A 148 6.69 -1.35 6.19
N GLN A 149 7.94 -0.92 6.41
CA GLN A 149 9.13 -1.61 5.89
C GLN A 149 9.17 -3.08 6.33
N GLY A 150 9.54 -3.96 5.39
CA GLY A 150 9.61 -5.41 5.60
C GLY A 150 8.25 -6.11 5.71
N LYS A 151 7.14 -5.37 5.87
CA LYS A 151 5.81 -5.94 6.10
C LYS A 151 5.10 -6.28 4.79
N VAL A 152 4.08 -7.13 4.90
CA VAL A 152 3.20 -7.52 3.80
C VAL A 152 1.86 -6.82 3.99
N ILE A 153 1.44 -6.08 2.97
CA ILE A 153 0.15 -5.40 2.92
C ILE A 153 -0.67 -5.99 1.77
N ILE A 154 -1.92 -6.36 2.06
CA ILE A 154 -2.88 -6.82 1.06
C ILE A 154 -3.86 -5.68 0.78
N GLU A 155 -3.88 -5.16 -0.45
CA GLU A 155 -4.64 -3.99 -0.93
C GLU A 155 -4.25 -2.66 -0.25
N TYR A 156 -4.50 -2.56 1.04
CA TYR A 156 -4.26 -1.40 1.88
C TYR A 156 -4.12 -1.82 3.35
N PRO A 157 -3.37 -1.06 4.19
CA PRO A 157 -3.21 -1.36 5.61
C PRO A 157 -4.53 -1.24 6.38
N VAL A 158 -4.65 -2.09 7.40
CA VAL A 158 -5.70 -2.03 8.42
C VAL A 158 -5.00 -1.83 9.75
N ILE A 159 -5.22 -0.67 10.36
CA ILE A 159 -4.58 -0.27 11.61
C ILE A 159 -5.64 -0.30 12.71
N VAL A 160 -5.37 -1.05 13.76
CA VAL A 160 -6.19 -1.10 14.97
C VAL A 160 -5.62 -0.13 15.98
N VAL A 161 -6.42 0.83 16.42
CA VAL A 161 -6.07 1.85 17.40
C VAL A 161 -6.57 1.38 18.75
N VAL A 162 -5.66 1.23 19.71
CA VAL A 162 -5.97 0.64 21.03
C VAL A 162 -5.42 1.57 22.11
N LEU A 163 -6.10 1.66 23.25
CA LEU A 163 -5.53 2.27 24.45
C LEU A 163 -4.49 1.32 25.05
N ARG A 164 -3.38 1.84 25.56
CA ARG A 164 -2.25 1.06 26.08
C ARG A 164 -2.67 0.06 27.15
N ASP A 165 -3.61 0.42 28.02
CA ASP A 165 -4.14 -0.46 29.06
C ASP A 165 -4.89 -1.67 28.51
N HIS A 166 -5.35 -1.62 27.25
CA HIS A 166 -6.08 -2.69 26.57
C HIS A 166 -5.18 -3.47 25.60
N LYS A 167 -3.86 -3.23 25.62
CA LYS A 167 -2.87 -3.92 24.79
C LYS A 167 -2.95 -5.46 24.92
N TYR A 168 -3.26 -5.96 26.12
CA TYR A 168 -3.34 -7.38 26.42
C TYR A 168 -4.43 -8.15 25.64
N MET A 169 -5.37 -7.46 25.00
CA MET A 169 -6.42 -8.08 24.19
C MET A 169 -5.93 -8.57 22.83
N PHE A 170 -4.69 -8.22 22.44
CA PHE A 170 -4.15 -8.46 21.10
C PHE A 170 -2.91 -9.35 21.17
N ASP A 171 -2.80 -10.28 20.21
CA ASP A 171 -1.59 -11.05 19.95
C ASP A 171 -0.64 -10.17 19.12
N ILE A 172 0.28 -9.52 19.82
CA ILE A 172 1.27 -8.61 19.26
C ILE A 172 2.56 -9.40 19.06
N ILE A 173 3.08 -9.32 17.85
CA ILE A 173 4.33 -9.94 17.44
C ILE A 173 5.48 -9.23 18.17
N ASP A 174 6.32 -9.97 18.86
CA ASP A 174 7.49 -9.42 19.53
C ASP A 174 8.60 -9.03 18.52
N PRO A 175 9.56 -8.19 18.90
CA PRO A 175 10.58 -7.70 17.98
C PRO A 175 11.46 -8.80 17.35
N ASP A 176 11.77 -9.85 18.11
CA ASP A 176 12.60 -10.96 17.63
C ASP A 176 11.85 -11.77 16.57
N GLU A 177 10.56 -12.04 16.80
CA GLU A 177 9.69 -12.69 15.83
C GLU A 177 9.42 -11.80 14.60
N GLU A 178 9.24 -10.50 14.78
CA GLU A 178 9.07 -9.56 13.67
C GLU A 178 10.29 -9.58 12.74
N GLU A 179 11.50 -9.57 13.30
CA GLU A 179 12.73 -9.64 12.52
C GLU A 179 12.81 -10.95 11.71
N ASN A 180 12.42 -12.07 12.31
CA ASN A 180 12.35 -13.38 11.65
C ASN A 180 11.33 -13.40 10.51
N ILE A 181 10.14 -12.80 10.71
CA ILE A 181 9.11 -12.69 9.68
C ILE A 181 9.60 -11.83 8.51
N ILE A 182 10.28 -10.71 8.78
CA ILE A 182 10.85 -9.83 7.75
C ILE A 182 11.91 -10.59 6.93
N LYS A 183 12.83 -11.30 7.60
CA LYS A 183 13.85 -12.15 6.94
C LYS A 183 13.21 -13.21 6.05
N GLU A 184 12.19 -13.91 6.54
CA GLU A 184 11.50 -14.93 5.76
C GLU A 184 10.78 -14.33 4.54
N ASN A 185 10.12 -13.18 4.72
CA ASN A 185 9.46 -12.48 3.63
C ASN A 185 10.46 -12.04 2.55
N ASN A 186 11.63 -11.52 2.94
CA ASN A 186 12.68 -11.14 2.00
C ASN A 186 13.19 -12.34 1.20
N LYS A 187 13.46 -13.47 1.86
CA LYS A 187 13.85 -14.72 1.18
C LYS A 187 12.79 -15.21 0.19
N ARG A 188 11.51 -15.13 0.56
CA ARG A 188 10.39 -15.49 -0.34
C ARG A 188 10.33 -14.57 -1.57
N ARG A 189 10.59 -13.27 -1.40
CA ARG A 189 10.63 -12.29 -2.49
C ARG A 189 11.77 -12.61 -3.47
N GLU A 190 12.98 -12.84 -2.97
CA GLU A 190 14.17 -13.16 -3.77
C GLU A 190 13.96 -14.45 -4.58
N ASN A 191 13.45 -15.49 -3.93
CA ASN A 191 13.13 -16.75 -4.61
C ASN A 191 12.13 -16.54 -5.74
N LYS A 192 11.08 -15.74 -5.52
CA LYS A 192 10.07 -15.46 -6.55
C LYS A 192 10.66 -14.72 -7.75
N GLN A 193 11.50 -13.71 -7.52
CA GLN A 193 12.19 -12.98 -8.60
C GLN A 193 13.11 -13.90 -9.39
N SER A 194 13.81 -14.82 -8.72
CA SER A 194 14.68 -15.79 -9.39
C SER A 194 13.92 -16.76 -10.30
N LEU A 195 12.68 -17.14 -9.93
CA LEU A 195 11.81 -18.00 -10.73
C LEU A 195 11.25 -17.25 -11.94
N GLU A 196 10.77 -16.02 -11.74
CA GLU A 196 10.27 -15.16 -12.83
C GLU A 196 11.38 -14.89 -13.89
N ASN A 197 12.63 -14.69 -13.45
CA ASN A 197 13.77 -14.52 -14.35
C ASN A 197 14.14 -15.79 -15.13
N LYS A 198 13.96 -16.98 -14.54
CA LYS A 198 14.21 -18.26 -15.22
C LYS A 198 13.15 -18.55 -16.29
N GLU A 199 11.87 -18.36 -15.98
CA GLU A 199 10.77 -18.55 -16.93
C GLU A 199 10.89 -17.59 -18.12
N SER A 200 11.33 -16.35 -17.89
CA SER A 200 11.59 -15.36 -18.94
C SER A 200 12.74 -15.77 -19.88
N ASN A 201 13.77 -16.44 -19.35
CA ASN A 201 14.93 -16.90 -20.13
C ASN A 201 14.68 -18.19 -20.89
N GLU A 202 13.78 -19.06 -20.42
CA GLU A 202 13.38 -20.28 -21.12
C GLU A 202 12.45 -19.98 -22.31
N GLN A 203 11.52 -19.03 -22.18
CA GLN A 203 10.65 -18.60 -23.29
C GLN A 203 11.41 -17.96 -24.46
N ASN A 204 12.62 -17.42 -24.23
CA ASN A 204 13.47 -16.84 -25.28
C ASN A 204 14.32 -17.89 -26.04
N LYS A 205 14.32 -19.16 -25.64
CA LYS A 205 15.09 -20.22 -26.31
C LYS A 205 14.30 -21.04 -27.34
N ASP A 206 12.97 -21.00 -27.31
CA ASP A 206 12.11 -21.84 -28.16
C ASP A 206 11.42 -21.11 -29.34
N GLY A 207 11.81 -19.87 -29.65
CA GLY A 207 11.17 -19.07 -30.72
C GLY A 207 12.07 -18.76 -31.92
N LYS A 208 12.21 -19.69 -32.88
CA LYS A 208 12.55 -19.35 -34.27
C LYS A 208 11.29 -19.39 -35.14
N ASN A 209 10.99 -18.22 -35.73
CA ASN A 209 10.16 -17.95 -36.92
C ASN A 209 8.65 -18.28 -36.85
N ASP A 210 7.79 -17.26 -36.75
CA ASP A 210 7.12 -16.65 -37.92
C ASP A 210 6.16 -15.50 -37.51
N ASP A 211 6.15 -14.48 -38.36
CA ASP A 211 5.19 -13.40 -38.59
C ASP A 211 4.84 -12.32 -37.54
N ILE A 212 5.00 -11.10 -38.05
CA ILE A 212 4.79 -9.78 -37.45
C ILE A 212 3.30 -9.59 -37.11
N VAL A 213 2.97 -9.58 -35.82
CA VAL A 213 1.81 -8.83 -35.31
C VAL A 213 2.26 -7.99 -34.12
N LYS A 214 2.11 -6.67 -34.30
CA LYS A 214 2.45 -5.59 -33.37
C LYS A 214 2.08 -5.93 -31.92
N ASN A 215 3.09 -6.25 -31.12
CA ASN A 215 2.97 -6.29 -29.67
C ASN A 215 3.72 -5.08 -29.10
N ASN A 216 2.98 -4.20 -28.43
CA ASN A 216 3.55 -3.03 -27.77
C ASN A 216 4.36 -3.49 -26.56
N ASN A 217 5.66 -3.67 -26.81
CA ASN A 217 6.70 -3.70 -25.79
C ASN A 217 6.69 -2.38 -25.01
N PHE A 218 6.46 -2.44 -23.71
CA PHE A 218 7.13 -1.54 -22.77
C PHE A 218 7.81 -2.39 -21.69
N LEU A 219 8.92 -2.99 -22.12
CA LEU A 219 10.07 -3.31 -21.30
C LEU A 219 10.58 -2.02 -20.66
N PHE A 220 10.80 -2.01 -19.34
CA PHE A 220 11.79 -1.12 -18.75
C PHE A 220 12.72 -1.90 -17.84
N SER A 221 13.93 -2.05 -18.39
CA SER A 221 15.18 -2.34 -17.71
C SER A 221 15.34 -1.46 -16.48
N THR A 222 15.72 -2.07 -15.37
CA THR A 222 16.51 -1.40 -14.33
C THR A 222 17.77 -0.83 -14.98
N ASN A 223 18.04 0.45 -14.81
CA ASN A 223 19.40 0.98 -14.74
C ASN A 223 19.37 2.15 -13.77
N ASN A 224 20.23 2.05 -12.75
CA ASN A 224 20.70 3.16 -11.96
C ASN A 224 21.30 4.21 -12.90
N ASP A 225 20.98 5.48 -12.64
CA ASP A 225 21.81 6.68 -12.79
C ASP A 225 20.87 7.88 -12.97
N ILE A 226 20.53 8.53 -11.85
CA ILE A 226 19.99 9.89 -11.86
C ILE A 226 21.16 10.79 -11.49
N GLN A 227 21.92 11.23 -12.50
CA GLN A 227 22.70 12.46 -12.41
C GLN A 227 21.75 13.61 -12.72
N MET A 228 21.52 14.48 -11.74
CA MET A 228 20.85 15.75 -11.95
C MET A 228 21.90 16.75 -12.44
N GLU A 229 21.86 17.09 -13.73
CA GLU A 229 22.48 18.31 -14.22
C GLU A 229 21.59 19.50 -13.82
N THR A 230 22.20 20.44 -13.10
CA THR A 230 21.67 21.76 -12.80
C THR A 230 21.92 22.65 -14.00
N ASP A 231 20.86 23.20 -14.60
CA ASP A 231 20.99 24.35 -15.49
C ASP A 231 20.24 25.55 -14.91
N SER A 232 21.05 26.57 -14.64
CA SER A 232 20.70 27.94 -14.30
C SER A 232 19.95 28.62 -15.42
N VAL A 233 18.86 29.33 -15.09
CA VAL A 233 18.33 30.41 -15.95
C VAL A 233 18.06 31.63 -15.07
N GLU A 234 18.59 32.75 -15.55
CA GLU A 234 18.71 34.06 -14.94
C GLU A 234 17.37 34.79 -14.69
N GLU A 235 17.45 35.71 -13.73
CA GLU A 235 16.49 36.77 -13.42
C GLU A 235 16.15 37.64 -14.64
N VAL A 236 14.87 38.02 -14.74
CA VAL A 236 14.52 39.34 -15.25
C VAL A 236 13.39 39.89 -14.37
N GLU A 237 13.69 40.97 -13.64
CA GLU A 237 12.71 41.84 -13.00
C GLU A 237 11.93 42.61 -14.07
N GLU A 238 10.61 42.72 -13.93
CA GLU A 238 9.92 43.93 -14.37
C GLU A 238 8.72 44.24 -13.45
N VAL A 239 8.75 45.46 -12.94
CA VAL A 239 7.87 46.05 -11.93
C VAL A 239 6.60 46.57 -12.59
N SER A 240 5.43 46.29 -12.02
CA SER A 240 4.21 47.04 -12.34
C SER A 240 3.27 47.07 -11.14
N SER A 241 3.24 48.25 -10.52
CA SER A 241 2.38 48.65 -9.41
C SER A 241 0.91 48.66 -9.83
N ILE A 242 0.03 48.02 -9.05
CA ILE A 242 -1.41 48.26 -9.10
C ILE A 242 -1.88 48.66 -7.70
N SER A 243 -2.24 49.93 -7.60
CA SER A 243 -2.97 50.57 -6.51
C SER A 243 -4.41 50.06 -6.45
N TYR A 244 -4.87 49.66 -5.26
CA TYR A 244 -6.30 49.46 -4.98
C TYR A 244 -6.88 50.73 -4.35
N GLU A 245 -7.77 51.39 -5.10
CA GLU A 245 -8.70 52.40 -4.58
C GLU A 245 -9.76 51.70 -3.71
N PHE A 246 -9.98 52.25 -2.51
CA PHE A 246 -11.13 51.98 -1.66
C PHE A 246 -12.16 53.07 -1.95
N ASP A 247 -13.32 52.70 -2.50
CA ASP A 247 -14.52 53.53 -2.44
C ASP A 247 -15.37 53.14 -1.23
N TYR A 248 -15.90 54.18 -0.58
CA TYR A 248 -16.66 54.23 0.68
C TYR A 248 -17.98 53.46 0.66
#